data_AF-A0A926PHH7-F1
#
_entry.id   AF-A0A926PHH7-F1
#
_cell.length_a   1.000
_cell.length_b   1.000
_cell.length_c   1.000
_cell.angle_alpha   90.00
_cell.angle_beta   90.00
_cell.angle_gamma   90.00
#
_symmetry.space_group_name_H-M   'P 1'
#
loop_
_entity.id
_entity.type
_entity.pdbx_description
1 polymer ?
#
loop_
_entity_poly.entity_id
_entity_poly.type
_entity_poly.pdbx_seq_one_letter_code
_entity_poly.pdbx_strand_id
1 'polypeptide(L)' 'MLPTFDNGGARVVQLRLRVSPNPPLSQQIQQAEFRQKVRLYAENGIWFDAVATLAEARSVNPKDAELAKDWEQLLQA' A
#
# COMPACT_ATOMS: atom_id res chain seq x y z
N MET A 1 -20.08 4.60 -54.26
CA MET A 1 -19.84 3.72 -53.10
C MET A 1 -18.91 4.47 -52.16
N LEU A 2 -19.47 5.13 -51.15
CA LEU A 2 -18.74 6.00 -50.21
C LEU A 2 -18.57 5.25 -48.89
N PRO A 3 -17.40 5.31 -48.23
CA PRO A 3 -17.24 4.75 -46.90
C PRO A 3 -17.88 5.68 -45.86
N THR A 4 -18.83 5.16 -45.10
CA THR A 4 -19.37 5.82 -43.91
C THR A 4 -18.40 5.56 -42.74
N PHE A 5 -17.73 6.62 -42.27
CA PHE A 5 -17.00 6.59 -41.01
C PHE A 5 -17.99 6.97 -39.89
N ASP A 6 -18.35 5.99 -39.07
CA ASP A 6 -19.11 6.19 -37.84
C ASP A 6 -18.23 6.86 -36.78
N ASN A 7 -18.80 7.90 -36.16
CA ASN A 7 -18.12 8.84 -35.28
C ASN A 7 -18.39 8.43 -33.83
N GLY A 8 -17.41 7.82 -33.18
CA GLY A 8 -17.55 7.38 -31.79
C GLY A 8 -16.19 7.27 -31.13
N GLY A 9 -15.64 8.42 -30.72
CA GLY A 9 -14.39 8.51 -29.98
C GLY A 9 -14.42 7.73 -28.67
N ALA A 10 -14.10 6.45 -28.71
CA ALA A 10 -13.70 5.69 -27.54
C ALA A 10 -12.18 5.59 -27.57
N ARG A 11 -11.51 6.58 -26.97
CA ARG A 11 -10.16 6.36 -26.46
C ARG A 11 -10.30 5.19 -25.50
N VAL A 12 -9.88 4.00 -25.92
CA VAL A 12 -9.57 2.93 -24.99
C VAL A 12 -8.44 3.47 -24.14
N VAL A 13 -8.80 4.14 -23.05
CA VAL A 13 -7.93 4.23 -21.88
C VAL A 13 -7.67 2.78 -21.53
N GLN A 14 -6.53 2.28 -22.01
CA GLN A 14 -5.98 1.02 -21.58
C GLN A 14 -5.82 1.16 -20.08
N LEU A 15 -6.80 0.66 -19.33
CA LEU A 15 -6.72 0.52 -17.89
C LEU A 15 -5.59 -0.45 -17.68
N ARG A 16 -4.38 0.07 -17.47
CA ARG A 16 -3.23 -0.74 -17.10
C ARG A 16 -3.51 -1.29 -15.71
N LEU A 17 -4.21 -2.43 -15.66
CA LEU A 17 -4.08 -3.33 -14.54
C LEU A 17 -2.60 -3.67 -14.46
N ARG A 18 -1.93 -3.21 -13.39
CA ARG A 18 -0.61 -3.71 -13.04
C ARG A 18 -0.80 -5.14 -12.54
N VAL A 19 -0.98 -6.10 -13.46
CA VAL A 19 -0.77 -7.52 -13.16
C VAL A 19 0.73 -7.75 -13.10
N SER A 20 1.38 -7.14 -12.10
CA SER A 20 2.63 -7.71 -11.60
C SER A 20 2.26 -9.07 -11.01
N PRO A 21 3.04 -10.14 -11.25
CA PRO A 21 2.89 -11.42 -10.55
C PRO A 21 3.33 -11.32 -9.08
N ASN A 22 3.06 -10.18 -8.46
CA ASN A 22 3.23 -9.96 -7.05
C ASN A 22 1.90 -10.35 -6.40
N PRO A 23 1.88 -11.14 -5.32
CA PRO A 23 0.66 -11.41 -4.58
C PRO A 23 -0.05 -10.08 -4.28
N PRO A 24 -1.38 -10.04 -4.31
CA PRO A 24 -2.13 -8.82 -3.99
C PRO A 24 -1.62 -8.28 -2.65
N LEU A 25 -1.49 -6.95 -2.54
CA LEU A 25 -0.94 -6.28 -1.36
C LEU A 25 -1.54 -6.83 -0.04
N SER A 26 -2.84 -7.12 -0.03
CA SER A 26 -3.54 -7.74 1.09
C SER A 26 -2.93 -9.08 1.53
N GLN A 27 -2.51 -9.93 0.59
CA GLN A 27 -1.88 -11.22 0.89
C GLN A 27 -0.46 -11.03 1.44
N GLN A 28 0.29 -10.05 0.93
CA GLN A 28 1.60 -9.69 1.48
C GLN A 28 1.48 -9.19 2.92
N ILE A 29 0.51 -8.31 3.19
CA ILE A 29 0.24 -7.80 4.54
C ILE A 29 -0.23 -8.91 5.47
N GLN A 30 -1.03 -9.87 5.00
CA GLN A 30 -1.48 -10.99 5.85
C GLN A 30 -0.32 -11.87 6.30
N GLN A 31 0.62 -12.16 5.40
CA GLN A 31 1.76 -13.06 5.65
C GLN A 31 2.97 -12.35 6.26
N ALA A 32 3.04 -11.02 6.17
CA ALA A 32 4.15 -10.23 6.69
C ALA A 32 4.22 -10.26 8.22
N GLU A 33 5.45 -10.19 8.73
CA GLU A 33 5.69 -9.89 10.14
C GLU A 33 5.31 -8.43 10.46
N PHE A 34 5.07 -8.14 11.74
CA PHE A 34 4.55 -6.85 12.22
C PHE A 34 5.23 -5.62 11.56
N ARG A 35 6.56 -5.54 11.59
CA ARG A 35 7.31 -4.40 11.03
C ARG A 35 7.24 -4.36 9.50
N GLN A 36 7.19 -5.52 8.85
CA GLN A 36 6.96 -5.60 7.42
C GLN A 36 5.56 -5.12 7.05
N LYS A 37 4.53 -5.39 7.87
CA LYS A 37 3.18 -4.84 7.64
C LYS A 37 3.20 -3.32 7.67
N VAL A 38 3.79 -2.73 8.72
CA VAL A 38 3.91 -1.27 8.86
C VAL A 38 4.61 -0.67 7.63
N ARG A 39 5.72 -1.29 7.20
CA ARG A 39 6.46 -0.84 6.03
C ARG A 39 5.66 -0.98 4.73
N LEU A 40 4.98 -2.10 4.52
CA LEU A 40 4.13 -2.33 3.36
C LEU A 40 2.98 -1.32 3.29
N TYR A 41 2.37 -0.98 4.43
CA TYR A 41 1.36 0.07 4.49
C TYR A 41 1.95 1.42 4.07
N ALA A 42 3.07 1.84 4.64
CA ALA A 42 3.71 3.11 4.32
C ALA A 42 4.14 3.20 2.84
N GLU A 43 4.81 2.17 2.31
CA GLU A 43 5.29 2.12 0.92
C GLU A 43 4.15 2.13 -0.11
N ASN A 44 2.97 1.65 0.26
CA ASN A 44 1.78 1.68 -0.60
C ASN A 44 0.87 2.90 -0.32
N GLY A 45 1.33 3.87 0.48
CA GLY A 45 0.61 5.11 0.77
C GLY A 45 -0.54 4.97 1.77
N ILE A 46 -0.64 3.83 2.46
CA ILE A 46 -1.66 3.50 3.46
C ILE A 46 -1.18 3.99 4.84
N TRP A 47 -0.94 5.29 4.96
CA TRP A 47 -0.32 5.89 6.15
C TRP A 47 -1.13 5.73 7.44
N PHE A 48 -2.46 5.75 7.34
CA PHE A 48 -3.34 5.59 8.50
C PHE A 48 -3.14 4.21 9.17
N ASP A 49 -3.18 3.13 8.39
CA ASP A 49 -3.00 1.77 8.90
C ASP A 49 -1.55 1.53 9.39
N ALA A 50 -0.56 2.13 8.74
CA ALA A 50 0.84 2.07 9.19
C ALA A 50 0.99 2.64 10.61
N VAL A 51 0.47 3.85 10.82
CA VAL A 51 0.54 4.54 12.12
C VAL A 51 -0.32 3.83 13.16
N ALA A 52 -1.54 3.41 12.81
CA ALA A 52 -2.44 2.71 13.73
C ALA A 52 -1.84 1.40 14.23
N THR A 53 -1.26 0.59 13.32
CA THR A 53 -0.59 -0.67 13.66
C THR A 53 0.57 -0.45 14.63
N LEU A 54 1.38 0.59 14.38
CA LEU A 54 2.52 0.90 15.24
C LEU A 54 2.10 1.49 16.59
N ALA A 55 1.03 2.30 16.61
CA ALA A 55 0.48 2.91 17.82
C ALA A 55 -0.13 1.86 18.76
N GLU A 56 -0.85 0.88 18.21
CA GLU A 56 -1.41 -0.22 19.00
C GLU A 56 -0.30 -0.99 19.73
N ALA A 57 0.77 -1.38 19.01
CA ALA A 57 1.90 -2.07 19.63
C ALA A 57 2.58 -1.23 20.72
N ARG A 58 2.78 0.08 20.50
CA ARG A 58 3.36 0.98 21.51
C ARG A 58 2.43 1.19 22.70
N SER A 59 1.12 1.14 22.51
CA SER A 59 0.17 1.25 23.63
C SER A 59 0.27 0.07 24.59
N VAL A 60 0.56 -1.13 24.07
CA VAL A 60 0.77 -2.34 24.87
C VAL A 60 2.17 -2.38 25.48
N ASN A 61 3.20 -2.00 24.71
CA ASN A 61 4.60 -2.04 25.13
C ASN A 61 5.26 -0.65 25.06
N PRO A 62 4.88 0.29 25.94
CA PRO A 62 5.31 1.69 25.83
C PRO A 62 6.80 1.92 26.09
N LYS A 63 7.49 0.97 26.74
CA LYS A 63 8.93 1.04 27.04
C LYS A 63 9.80 0.30 26.04
N ASP A 64 9.20 -0.27 24.99
CA ASP A 64 9.95 -0.97 23.96
C ASP A 64 10.71 0.04 23.09
N ALA A 65 12.05 -0.02 23.17
CA ALA A 65 12.94 0.86 22.42
C ALA A 65 12.91 0.57 20.92
N GLU A 66 12.62 -0.67 20.52
CA GLU A 66 12.51 -1.05 19.12
C GLU A 66 11.27 -0.42 18.49
N LEU A 67 10.14 -0.42 19.21
CA LEU A 67 8.92 0.26 18.74
C LEU A 67 9.09 1.79 18.71
N ALA A 68 9.98 2.36 19.52
CA ALA A 68 10.32 3.79 19.45
C ALA A 68 11.11 4.10 18.18
N LYS A 69 12.10 3.26 17.87
CA LYS A 69 12.89 3.38 16.64
C LYS A 69 12.03 3.18 15.38
N ASP A 70 11.14 2.18 15.37
CA ASP A 70 10.23 1.94 14.25
C ASP A 70 9.32 3.17 14.02
N TRP A 71 8.94 3.87 15.09
CA TRP A 71 8.10 5.07 15.03
C TRP A 71 8.84 6.24 14.41
N GLU A 72 10.08 6.48 14.84
CA GLU A 72 10.95 7.49 14.24
C GLU A 72 11.20 7.21 12.76
N GLN A 73 11.49 5.97 12.40
CA GLN A 73 11.70 5.56 11.01
C GLN A 73 10.46 5.76 10.16
N LEU A 74 9.28 5.41 10.67
CA LEU A 74 8.02 5.59 9.95
C LEU A 74 7.77 7.07 9.66
N LEU A 75 8.02 7.97 10.61
CA LEU A 75 7.75 9.41 10.44
C LEU A 75 8.81 10.15 9.61
N GLN A 76 9.96 9.54 9.35
CA GLN A 76 11.02 10.11 8.51
C GLN A 76 10.96 9.66 7.04
N ALA A 77 10.14 8.65 6.73
CA ALA A 77 10.04 8.03 5.41
C ALA A 77 9.29 8.89 4.38
#